data_AF-H6SN22-F1
#
_entry.id   AF-H6SN22-F1
#
_cell.length_a   1.000
_cell.length_b   1.000
_cell.length_c   1.000
_cell.angle_alpha   90.00
_cell.angle_beta   90.00
_cell.angle_gamma   90.00
#
_symmetry.space_group_name_H-M   'P 1'
#
loop_
_entity.id
_entity.type
_entity.pdbx_description
1 polymer ?
#
loop_
_entity_poly.entity_id
_entity_poly.type
_entity_poly.pdbx_seq_one_letter_code
_entity_poly.pdbx_strand_id
1 'polypeptide(L)'
;MCLGVPLRVEQLEEDGAFGLARERGGSVQRLDLRLVAPVTAGQWVLSFAGAARSLLSDEEARQVADALEALEAVMRGENVDHLFADLVNREPTLPPGLLPPEPPPVAPRDSVRAVLAQVGAALRADVPLRLDLAALDPPAHALLGEILGAGDIAGTVSDDAGRVVTRLQESILPGVWRLEEEGRPVLEVGDCPGVVRREGQDGSALPLPPGDAGMARAVVSELAAAQERLGAQAVGEAPHTVVLSRQPLGQGDLAALAEALGPGRLTLQVRGSLPSRLVSTARRHVWQREHYHLDGRLFLHTLEVGDVPEAFRAYPEDRADAAQRLETLMDAALS
;
A
#
# COMPACT_ATOMS: atom_id res chain seq x y z
N MET A 1 27.66 30.21 -23.54
CA MET A 1 27.93 29.06 -22.65
C MET A 1 29.42 28.78 -22.76
N CYS A 2 30.17 28.78 -21.66
CA CYS A 2 31.59 28.44 -21.70
C CYS A 2 31.73 26.95 -21.39
N LEU A 3 32.30 26.18 -22.31
CA LEU A 3 32.60 24.76 -22.10
C LEU A 3 33.83 24.61 -21.21
N GLY A 4 33.89 23.50 -20.48
CA GLY A 4 35.02 23.20 -19.61
C GLY A 4 36.21 22.74 -20.44
N VAL A 5 37.38 23.34 -20.23
CA VAL A 5 38.59 23.03 -21.00
C VAL A 5 39.61 22.35 -20.09
N PRO A 6 40.16 21.18 -20.48
CA PRO A 6 41.22 20.53 -19.73
C PRO A 6 42.53 21.32 -19.92
N LEU A 7 43.10 21.79 -18.82
CA LEU A 7 44.37 22.52 -18.80
C LEU A 7 45.40 21.77 -17.97
N ARG A 8 46.64 21.71 -18.46
CA ARG A 8 47.77 21.17 -17.70
C ARG A 8 48.46 22.31 -16.97
N VAL A 9 48.58 22.21 -15.66
CA VAL A 9 49.29 23.22 -14.85
C VAL A 9 50.79 23.06 -15.11
N GLU A 10 51.43 24.08 -15.67
CA GLU A 10 52.87 24.07 -15.96
C GLU A 10 53.67 24.66 -14.80
N GLN A 11 53.15 25.71 -14.17
CA GLN A 11 53.81 26.44 -13.07
C GLN A 11 52.78 26.93 -12.04
N LEU A 12 53.21 27.02 -10.78
CA LEU A 12 52.41 27.54 -9.65
C LEU A 12 53.04 28.84 -9.14
N GLU A 13 52.21 29.79 -8.73
CA GLU A 13 52.65 30.97 -7.97
C GLU A 13 53.02 30.57 -6.52
N GLU A 14 53.78 31.42 -5.81
CA GLU A 14 54.36 31.09 -4.50
C GLU A 14 53.32 30.67 -3.44
N ASP A 15 52.09 31.18 -3.54
CA ASP A 15 50.99 30.89 -2.62
C ASP A 15 50.10 29.71 -3.07
N GLY A 16 50.34 29.16 -4.27
CA GLY A 16 49.55 28.08 -4.87
C GLY A 16 48.11 28.47 -5.24
N ALA A 17 47.70 29.73 -5.07
CA ALA A 17 46.36 30.20 -5.37
C ALA A 17 46.12 30.34 -6.88
N PHE A 18 47.18 30.65 -7.63
CA PHE A 18 47.14 30.77 -9.07
C PHE A 18 48.27 29.95 -9.70
N GLY A 19 48.05 29.56 -10.95
CA GLY A 19 49.06 28.89 -11.75
C GLY A 19 48.98 29.27 -13.22
N LEU A 20 50.05 29.01 -13.95
CA LEU A 20 50.05 29.05 -15.40
C LEU A 20 49.71 27.66 -15.92
N ALA A 21 48.66 27.58 -16.73
CA ALA A 21 48.18 26.33 -17.28
C ALA A 21 47.96 26.46 -18.79
N ARG A 22 48.12 25.34 -19.50
CA ARG A 22 48.03 25.29 -20.95
C ARG A 22 47.03 24.24 -21.42
N GLU A 23 46.22 24.62 -22.40
CA GLU A 23 45.43 23.68 -23.18
C GLU A 23 46.33 22.89 -24.14
N ARG A 24 45.90 21.69 -24.55
CA ARG A 24 46.64 20.87 -25.52
C ARG A 24 46.75 21.62 -26.87
N GLY A 25 47.96 22.14 -27.17
CA GLY A 25 48.22 22.92 -28.40
C GLY A 25 47.84 24.42 -28.31
N GLY A 26 47.36 24.89 -27.15
CA GLY A 26 46.91 26.26 -26.95
C GLY A 26 47.95 27.21 -26.32
N SER A 27 47.54 28.45 -26.10
CA SER A 27 48.33 29.46 -25.38
C SER A 27 48.33 29.17 -23.87
N VAL A 28 49.38 29.64 -23.19
CA VAL A 28 49.45 29.60 -21.72
C VAL A 28 48.51 30.66 -21.17
N GLN A 29 47.69 30.28 -20.19
CA GLN A 29 46.81 31.19 -19.49
C GLN A 29 46.95 31.05 -17.98
N ARG A 30 46.71 32.16 -17.27
CA ARG A 30 46.68 32.19 -15.81
C ARG A 30 45.35 31.62 -15.32
N LEU A 31 45.41 30.73 -14.34
CA LEU A 31 44.29 29.95 -13.85
C LEU A 31 44.15 30.10 -12.33
N ASP A 32 42.93 30.35 -11.85
CA ASP A 32 42.62 30.31 -10.41
C ASP A 32 42.46 28.86 -9.93
N LEU A 33 43.25 28.45 -8.95
CA LEU A 33 43.31 27.09 -8.44
C LEU A 33 42.65 26.93 -7.07
N ARG A 34 42.13 28.01 -6.47
CA ARG A 34 41.63 28.01 -5.09
C ARG A 34 40.38 27.18 -4.86
N LEU A 35 39.68 26.79 -5.93
CA LEU A 35 38.41 26.05 -5.87
C LEU A 35 38.60 24.53 -5.95
N VAL A 36 39.84 24.05 -6.04
CA VAL A 36 40.17 22.62 -6.10
C VAL A 36 41.15 22.25 -5.00
N ALA A 37 41.31 20.95 -4.77
CA ALA A 37 42.36 20.44 -3.89
C ALA A 37 43.74 20.92 -4.37
N PRO A 38 44.76 21.02 -3.48
CA PRO A 38 46.09 21.45 -3.85
C PRO A 38 46.61 20.72 -5.09
N VAL A 39 47.00 21.49 -6.10
CA VAL A 39 47.45 21.00 -7.40
C VAL A 39 48.97 21.05 -7.46
N THR A 40 49.59 20.07 -8.11
CA THR A 40 51.02 20.08 -8.42
C THR A 40 51.27 20.37 -9.90
N ALA A 41 52.43 20.96 -10.21
CA ALA A 41 52.83 21.16 -11.59
C ALA A 41 52.89 19.82 -12.34
N GLY A 42 52.31 19.79 -13.52
CA GLY A 42 52.15 18.61 -14.36
C GLY A 42 50.75 17.99 -14.33
N GLN A 43 49.91 18.30 -13.33
CA GLN A 43 48.55 17.79 -13.22
C GLN A 43 47.57 18.49 -14.16
N TRP A 44 46.51 17.77 -14.52
CA TRP A 44 45.41 18.27 -15.32
C TRP A 44 44.26 18.76 -14.43
N VAL A 45 43.64 19.84 -14.88
CA VAL A 45 42.46 20.41 -14.23
C VAL A 45 41.41 20.77 -15.27
N LEU A 46 40.15 20.61 -14.90
CA LEU A 46 39.03 21.09 -15.70
C LEU A 46 38.77 22.57 -15.37
N SER A 47 38.95 23.44 -16.35
CA SER A 47 38.79 24.90 -16.19
C SER A 47 37.45 25.37 -16.74
N PHE A 48 36.79 26.25 -16.00
CA PHE A 48 35.62 26.99 -16.46
C PHE A 48 35.81 28.49 -16.18
N ALA A 49 35.77 29.29 -17.24
CA ALA A 49 35.89 30.76 -17.16
C ALA A 49 37.13 31.25 -16.38
N GLY A 50 38.27 30.57 -16.55
CA GLY A 50 39.54 30.95 -15.92
C GLY A 50 39.73 30.46 -14.48
N ALA A 51 38.89 29.53 -14.00
CA ALA A 51 39.06 28.89 -12.70
C ALA A 51 38.96 27.36 -12.79
N ALA A 52 39.84 26.65 -12.07
CA ALA A 52 39.80 25.20 -11.95
C ALA A 52 38.59 24.74 -11.13
N ARG A 53 37.94 23.66 -11.56
CA ARG A 53 36.74 23.09 -10.90
C ARG A 53 36.93 21.67 -10.41
N SER A 54 37.81 20.91 -11.03
CA SER A 54 38.19 19.58 -10.59
C SER A 54 39.60 19.23 -11.08
N LEU A 55 40.27 18.33 -10.35
CA LEU A 55 41.44 17.61 -10.86
C LEU A 55 40.96 16.57 -11.86
N LEU A 56 41.76 16.34 -12.90
CA LEU A 56 41.55 15.27 -13.87
C LEU A 56 42.75 14.33 -13.85
N SER A 57 42.51 13.04 -14.06
CA SER A 57 43.54 12.10 -14.48
C SER A 57 43.99 12.41 -15.92
N ASP A 58 45.17 11.91 -16.31
CA ASP A 58 45.66 12.06 -17.70
C ASP A 58 44.66 11.49 -18.72
N GLU A 59 43.98 10.40 -18.36
CA GLU A 59 42.99 9.74 -19.22
C GLU A 59 41.71 10.59 -19.35
N GLU A 60 41.18 11.11 -18.25
CA GLU A 60 40.01 12.00 -18.29
C GLU A 60 40.31 13.29 -19.05
N ALA A 61 41.50 13.87 -18.85
CA ALA A 61 41.91 15.05 -19.59
C ALA A 61 41.98 14.81 -21.10
N ARG A 62 42.47 13.63 -21.50
CA ARG A 62 42.48 13.20 -22.91
C ARG A 62 41.07 13.03 -23.45
N GLN A 63 40.18 12.33 -22.74
CA GLN A 63 38.79 12.10 -23.17
C GLN A 63 38.00 13.41 -23.32
N VAL A 64 38.17 14.35 -22.39
CA VAL A 64 37.52 15.67 -22.50
C VAL A 64 38.07 16.46 -23.68
N ALA A 65 39.38 16.40 -23.94
CA ALA A 65 39.98 17.05 -25.10
C ALA A 65 39.47 16.45 -26.41
N ASP A 66 39.44 15.11 -26.51
CA ASP A 66 38.95 14.39 -27.69
C ASP A 66 37.45 14.72 -27.93
N ALA A 67 36.65 14.88 -26.86
CA ALA A 67 35.23 15.29 -26.95
C ALA A 67 35.04 16.75 -27.43
N LEU A 68 35.91 17.67 -27.03
CA LEU A 68 35.89 19.05 -27.53
C LEU A 68 36.28 19.11 -29.01
N GLU A 69 37.32 18.36 -29.41
CA GLU A 69 37.72 18.23 -30.81
C GLU A 69 36.60 17.62 -31.66
N ALA A 70 35.89 16.63 -31.12
CA ALA A 70 34.74 16.04 -31.79
C ALA A 70 33.60 17.04 -31.98
N LEU A 71 33.32 17.89 -30.99
CA LEU A 71 32.31 18.94 -31.14
C LEU A 71 32.67 19.89 -32.28
N GLU A 72 33.93 20.30 -32.40
CA GLU A 72 34.40 21.15 -33.50
C GLU A 72 34.35 20.45 -34.87
N ALA A 73 34.70 19.17 -34.91
CA ALA A 73 34.64 18.37 -36.13
C ALA A 73 33.18 18.14 -36.60
N VAL A 74 32.23 17.91 -35.68
CA VAL A 74 30.79 17.84 -35.97
C VAL A 74 30.29 19.16 -36.55
N MET A 75 30.70 20.31 -35.98
CA MET A 75 30.33 21.63 -36.51
C MET A 75 30.85 21.85 -37.95
N ARG A 76 31.94 21.18 -38.33
CA ARG A 76 32.51 21.17 -39.69
C ARG A 76 31.94 20.07 -40.60
N GLY A 77 31.06 19.21 -40.08
CA GLY A 77 30.45 18.10 -40.82
C GLY A 77 31.36 16.89 -41.04
N GLU A 78 32.41 16.74 -40.22
CA GLU A 78 33.38 15.65 -40.31
C GLU A 78 32.97 14.43 -39.46
N ASN A 79 33.50 13.25 -39.78
CA ASN A 79 33.27 12.04 -38.98
C ASN A 79 34.12 12.08 -37.71
N VAL A 80 33.52 11.73 -36.57
CA VAL A 80 34.13 11.84 -35.24
C VAL A 80 34.30 10.51 -34.51
N ASP A 81 34.01 9.39 -35.18
CA ASP A 81 34.01 8.06 -34.55
C ASP A 81 35.41 7.69 -34.02
N HIS A 82 36.46 8.20 -34.64
CA HIS A 82 37.85 8.03 -34.22
C HIS A 82 38.19 8.74 -32.89
N LEU A 83 37.42 9.76 -32.49
CA LEU A 83 37.60 10.52 -31.26
C LEU A 83 36.87 9.90 -30.06
N PHE A 84 35.98 8.94 -30.31
CA PHE A 84 35.24 8.18 -29.30
C PHE A 84 35.45 6.67 -29.46
N ALA A 85 36.68 6.26 -29.80
CA ALA A 85 37.01 4.86 -30.05
C ALA A 85 36.71 3.93 -28.85
N ASP A 86 36.59 4.49 -27.64
CA ASP A 86 36.19 3.82 -26.40
C ASP A 86 34.66 3.56 -26.28
N LEU A 87 33.85 4.29 -27.06
CA LEU A 87 32.39 4.22 -27.10
C LEU A 87 31.84 3.59 -28.39
N VAL A 88 32.63 3.59 -29.46
CA VAL A 88 32.25 2.99 -30.75
C VAL A 88 32.51 1.47 -30.71
N ASN A 89 31.56 0.67 -31.22
CA ASN A 89 31.58 -0.81 -31.21
C ASN A 89 31.53 -1.48 -29.82
N ARG A 90 31.00 -0.78 -28.81
CA ARG A 90 30.72 -1.34 -27.49
C ARG A 90 29.24 -1.17 -27.15
N GLU A 91 28.67 -2.17 -26.50
CA GLU A 91 27.32 -2.08 -25.93
C GLU A 91 27.35 -1.19 -24.66
N PRO A 92 26.49 -0.15 -24.56
CA PRO A 92 26.48 0.73 -23.40
C PRO A 92 26.12 -0.04 -22.12
N THR A 93 27.01 -0.02 -21.12
CA THR A 93 26.78 -0.70 -19.84
C THR A 93 26.40 0.32 -18.76
N LEU A 94 25.28 0.09 -18.07
CA LEU A 94 24.83 0.93 -16.94
C LEU A 94 25.77 0.81 -15.72
N PRO A 95 26.09 1.91 -15.03
CA PRO A 95 26.87 1.89 -13.78
C PRO A 95 26.17 1.07 -12.68
N PRO A 96 26.91 0.47 -11.73
CA PRO A 96 26.35 -0.41 -10.69
C PRO A 96 25.21 0.18 -9.85
N GLY A 97 25.23 1.49 -9.60
CA GLY A 97 24.17 2.21 -8.86
C GLY A 97 22.95 2.59 -9.69
N LEU A 98 22.97 2.32 -11.00
CA LEU A 98 21.88 2.51 -11.95
C LEU A 98 21.39 1.18 -12.55
N LEU A 99 21.96 0.05 -12.10
CA LEU A 99 21.38 -1.26 -12.36
C LEU A 99 20.09 -1.36 -11.53
N PRO A 100 18.94 -1.71 -12.14
CA PRO A 100 17.77 -2.07 -11.36
C PRO A 100 18.11 -3.29 -10.48
N PRO A 101 17.54 -3.42 -9.27
CA PRO A 101 17.67 -4.64 -8.49
C PRO A 101 17.24 -5.83 -9.36
N GLU A 102 17.95 -6.97 -9.21
CA GLU A 102 17.68 -8.18 -9.97
C GLU A 102 16.19 -8.56 -9.80
N PRO A 103 15.40 -8.67 -10.90
CA PRO A 103 13.98 -8.89 -10.78
C PRO A 103 13.70 -10.32 -10.27
N PRO A 104 12.66 -10.54 -9.45
CA PRO A 104 12.18 -11.89 -9.17
C PRO A 104 11.74 -12.55 -10.50
N PRO A 105 11.92 -13.87 -10.66
CA PRO A 105 11.63 -14.56 -11.91
C PRO A 105 10.13 -14.89 -12.03
N VAL A 106 9.27 -13.87 -12.10
CA VAL A 106 7.88 -13.93 -12.60
C VAL A 106 7.48 -12.50 -12.98
N ALA A 107 7.04 -12.23 -14.21
CA ALA A 107 6.53 -10.91 -14.56
C ALA A 107 5.34 -10.56 -13.63
N PRO A 108 5.14 -9.31 -13.18
CA PRO A 108 4.06 -8.97 -12.25
C PRO A 108 2.68 -9.52 -12.66
N ARG A 109 2.42 -9.60 -13.96
CA ARG A 109 1.20 -10.19 -14.54
C ARG A 109 1.05 -11.69 -14.27
N ASP A 110 2.13 -12.48 -14.34
CA ASP A 110 2.08 -13.92 -14.13
C ASP A 110 1.85 -14.25 -12.64
N SER A 111 2.50 -13.51 -11.73
CA SER A 111 2.26 -13.63 -10.28
C SER A 111 0.82 -13.25 -9.92
N VAL A 112 0.33 -12.13 -10.45
CA VAL A 112 -1.06 -11.70 -10.26
C VAL A 112 -2.05 -12.70 -10.86
N ARG A 113 -1.77 -13.23 -12.07
CA ARG A 113 -2.57 -14.28 -12.70
C ARG A 113 -2.65 -15.52 -11.83
N ALA A 114 -1.54 -15.97 -11.24
CA ALA A 114 -1.51 -17.14 -10.37
C ALA A 114 -2.33 -16.93 -9.08
N VAL A 115 -2.29 -15.74 -8.48
CA VAL A 115 -3.12 -15.38 -7.33
C VAL A 115 -4.61 -15.37 -7.71
N LEU A 116 -4.97 -14.65 -8.77
CA LEU A 116 -6.37 -14.54 -9.21
C LEU A 116 -6.95 -15.89 -9.69
N ALA A 117 -6.13 -16.77 -10.29
CA ALA A 117 -6.56 -18.11 -10.65
C ALA A 117 -6.94 -18.95 -9.41
N GLN A 118 -6.19 -18.84 -8.31
CA GLN A 118 -6.55 -19.49 -7.05
C GLN A 118 -7.83 -18.92 -6.45
N VAL A 119 -8.01 -17.60 -6.48
CA VAL A 119 -9.24 -16.92 -6.03
C VAL A 119 -10.44 -17.40 -6.84
N GLY A 120 -10.34 -17.42 -8.17
CA GLY A 120 -11.41 -17.91 -9.04
C GLY A 120 -11.74 -19.38 -8.80
N ALA A 121 -10.73 -20.22 -8.54
CA ALA A 121 -10.95 -21.62 -8.19
C ALA A 121 -11.69 -21.77 -6.85
N ALA A 122 -11.31 -20.99 -5.84
CA ALA A 122 -11.97 -20.99 -4.54
C ALA A 122 -13.42 -20.50 -4.60
N LEU A 123 -13.68 -19.41 -5.34
CA LEU A 123 -15.04 -18.90 -5.56
C LEU A 123 -15.94 -19.93 -6.26
N ARG A 124 -15.46 -20.59 -7.32
CA ARG A 124 -16.23 -21.62 -8.05
C ARG A 124 -16.52 -22.85 -7.20
N ALA A 125 -15.58 -23.24 -6.34
CA ALA A 125 -15.75 -24.38 -5.44
C ALA A 125 -16.51 -24.02 -4.15
N ASP A 126 -16.82 -22.73 -3.94
CA ASP A 126 -17.38 -22.17 -2.72
C ASP A 126 -16.63 -22.62 -1.44
N VAL A 127 -15.30 -22.55 -1.49
CA VAL A 127 -14.43 -22.92 -0.37
C VAL A 127 -13.63 -21.73 0.13
N PRO A 128 -13.40 -21.62 1.45
CA PRO A 128 -12.59 -20.55 2.00
C PRO A 128 -11.15 -20.65 1.49
N LEU A 129 -10.57 -19.51 1.16
CA LEU A 129 -9.17 -19.39 0.75
C LEU A 129 -8.52 -18.24 1.50
N ARG A 130 -7.26 -18.41 1.89
CA ARG A 130 -6.45 -17.35 2.48
C ARG A 130 -5.05 -17.40 1.87
N LEU A 131 -4.63 -16.29 1.28
CA LEU A 131 -3.34 -16.14 0.63
C LEU A 131 -2.54 -15.03 1.32
N ASP A 132 -1.34 -15.36 1.78
CA ASP A 132 -0.35 -14.36 2.16
C ASP A 132 0.26 -13.77 0.89
N LEU A 133 0.18 -12.44 0.75
CA LEU A 133 0.66 -11.73 -0.43
C LEU A 133 2.04 -11.09 -0.19
N ALA A 134 2.70 -11.30 0.96
CA ALA A 134 3.98 -10.67 1.29
C ALA A 134 5.12 -11.00 0.29
N ALA A 135 4.99 -12.09 -0.47
CA ALA A 135 5.94 -12.47 -1.50
C ALA A 135 5.74 -11.74 -2.84
N LEU A 136 4.63 -11.01 -3.02
CA LEU A 136 4.42 -10.19 -4.22
C LEU A 136 5.28 -8.94 -4.17
N ASP A 137 5.82 -8.56 -5.32
CA ASP A 137 6.54 -7.31 -5.47
C ASP A 137 5.57 -6.10 -5.52
N PRO A 138 6.05 -4.87 -5.29
CA PRO A 138 5.19 -3.68 -5.29
C PRO A 138 4.38 -3.49 -6.59
N PRO A 139 4.93 -3.74 -7.81
CA PRO A 139 4.16 -3.71 -9.04
C PRO A 139 3.01 -4.74 -9.08
N ALA A 140 3.22 -5.97 -8.64
CA ALA A 140 2.16 -6.98 -8.58
C ALA A 140 1.07 -6.60 -7.58
N HIS A 141 1.43 -6.02 -6.43
CA HIS A 141 0.46 -5.49 -5.46
C HIS A 141 -0.41 -4.37 -6.06
N ALA A 142 0.19 -3.43 -6.78
CA ALA A 142 -0.53 -2.34 -7.42
C ALA A 142 -1.52 -2.87 -8.46
N LEU A 143 -1.06 -3.74 -9.37
CA LEU A 143 -1.90 -4.35 -10.40
C LEU A 143 -3.05 -5.19 -9.80
N LEU A 144 -2.76 -6.01 -8.79
CA LEU A 144 -3.81 -6.76 -8.08
C LEU A 144 -4.85 -5.82 -7.47
N GLY A 145 -4.41 -4.71 -6.89
CA GLY A 145 -5.29 -3.70 -6.32
C GLY A 145 -6.16 -2.98 -7.34
N GLU A 146 -5.63 -2.72 -8.54
CA GLU A 146 -6.39 -2.15 -9.67
C GLU A 146 -7.46 -3.11 -10.17
N ILE A 147 -7.13 -4.39 -10.34
CA ILE A 147 -8.07 -5.42 -10.83
C ILE A 147 -9.19 -5.66 -9.83
N LEU A 148 -8.85 -5.83 -8.55
CA LEU A 148 -9.83 -6.14 -7.50
C LEU A 148 -10.64 -4.91 -7.09
N GLY A 149 -10.09 -3.70 -7.22
CA GLY A 149 -10.76 -2.47 -6.81
C GLY A 149 -11.22 -2.47 -5.35
N ALA A 150 -12.12 -1.54 -5.00
CA ALA A 150 -12.72 -1.44 -3.68
C ALA A 150 -14.24 -1.55 -3.79
N GLY A 151 -14.82 -2.52 -3.10
CA GLY A 151 -16.25 -2.71 -2.97
C GLY A 151 -16.85 -1.83 -1.89
N ASP A 152 -18.06 -2.21 -1.49
CA ASP A 152 -18.92 -1.42 -0.63
C ASP A 152 -18.57 -1.57 0.85
N ILE A 153 -18.05 -2.72 1.26
CA ILE A 153 -17.72 -2.99 2.66
C ILE A 153 -16.25 -2.71 2.95
N ALA A 154 -16.00 -1.95 4.01
CA ALA A 154 -14.67 -1.71 4.57
C ALA A 154 -14.72 -1.71 6.10
N GLY A 155 -13.59 -1.92 6.75
CA GLY A 155 -13.56 -1.87 8.20
C GLY A 155 -12.18 -1.98 8.82
N THR A 156 -12.16 -2.00 10.14
CA THR A 156 -10.94 -2.04 10.94
C THR A 156 -11.15 -2.86 12.21
N VAL A 157 -10.11 -3.55 12.64
CA VAL A 157 -9.97 -4.12 13.99
C VAL A 157 -8.90 -3.32 14.72
N SER A 158 -9.20 -2.93 15.96
CA SER A 158 -8.27 -2.21 16.83
C SER A 158 -7.87 -3.02 18.06
N ASP A 159 -6.66 -2.82 18.55
CA ASP A 159 -6.22 -3.36 19.84
C ASP A 159 -6.89 -2.63 21.03
N ASP A 160 -6.61 -3.07 22.27
CA ASP A 160 -7.13 -2.44 23.49
C ASP A 160 -6.66 -0.99 23.69
N ALA A 161 -5.58 -0.58 23.02
CA ALA A 161 -5.08 0.78 23.02
C ALA A 161 -5.71 1.65 21.92
N GLY A 162 -6.63 1.10 21.13
CA GLY A 162 -7.31 1.77 20.02
C GLY A 162 -6.47 1.90 18.74
N ARG A 163 -5.34 1.20 18.64
CA ARG A 163 -4.52 1.18 17.42
C ARG A 163 -5.11 0.19 16.43
N VAL A 164 -5.25 0.60 15.18
CA VAL A 164 -5.72 -0.28 14.10
C VAL A 164 -4.65 -1.34 13.82
N VAL A 165 -4.97 -2.60 14.12
CA VAL A 165 -4.11 -3.77 13.88
C VAL A 165 -4.50 -4.49 12.59
N THR A 166 -5.73 -4.34 12.13
CA THR A 166 -6.18 -4.94 10.87
C THR A 166 -7.07 -3.97 10.11
N ARG A 167 -6.82 -3.77 8.82
CA ARG A 167 -7.74 -3.13 7.89
C ARG A 167 -8.37 -4.17 6.99
N LEU A 168 -9.65 -3.99 6.69
CA LEU A 168 -10.42 -4.86 5.81
C LEU A 168 -11.05 -4.03 4.70
N GLN A 169 -10.99 -4.53 3.47
CA GLN A 169 -11.66 -3.93 2.32
C GLN A 169 -12.15 -5.05 1.42
N GLU A 170 -13.47 -5.14 1.25
CA GLU A 170 -14.05 -6.00 0.21
C GLU A 170 -13.64 -5.46 -1.16
N SER A 171 -13.42 -6.36 -2.12
CA SER A 171 -13.17 -5.99 -3.51
C SER A 171 -14.49 -5.67 -4.25
N ILE A 172 -14.42 -5.30 -5.53
CA ILE A 172 -15.62 -5.18 -6.38
C ILE A 172 -16.30 -6.53 -6.67
N LEU A 173 -15.66 -7.63 -6.27
CA LEU A 173 -16.11 -9.00 -6.34
C LEU A 173 -16.56 -9.44 -4.93
N PRO A 174 -17.87 -9.63 -4.69
CA PRO A 174 -18.40 -10.03 -3.39
C PRO A 174 -17.71 -11.29 -2.85
N GLY A 175 -17.36 -11.26 -1.57
CA GLY A 175 -16.71 -12.38 -0.89
C GLY A 175 -15.21 -12.52 -1.16
N VAL A 176 -14.60 -11.59 -1.91
CA VAL A 176 -13.13 -11.46 -2.02
C VAL A 176 -12.68 -10.25 -1.23
N TRP A 177 -11.83 -10.49 -0.24
CA TRP A 177 -11.45 -9.53 0.79
C TRP A 177 -9.95 -9.27 0.77
N ARG A 178 -9.56 -8.00 0.81
CA ARG A 178 -8.18 -7.58 1.04
C ARG A 178 -8.03 -7.16 2.50
N LEU A 179 -7.07 -7.77 3.17
CA LEU A 179 -6.74 -7.49 4.56
C LEU A 179 -5.31 -6.93 4.64
N GLU A 180 -5.10 -6.04 5.59
CA GLU A 180 -3.78 -5.57 6.01
C GLU A 180 -3.64 -5.85 7.50
N GLU A 181 -3.02 -6.97 7.85
CA GLU A 181 -2.85 -7.44 9.24
C GLU A 181 -1.45 -7.08 9.73
N GLU A 182 -1.33 -6.13 10.66
CA GLU A 182 -0.03 -5.67 11.18
C GLU A 182 0.96 -5.28 10.07
N GLY A 183 0.45 -4.72 8.96
CA GLY A 183 1.23 -4.36 7.76
C GLY A 183 1.47 -5.51 6.78
N ARG A 184 0.97 -6.72 7.05
CA ARG A 184 1.05 -7.87 6.12
C ARG A 184 -0.17 -7.90 5.21
N PRO A 185 0.01 -7.88 3.88
CA PRO A 185 -1.10 -7.96 2.93
C PRO A 185 -1.59 -9.41 2.82
N VAL A 186 -2.89 -9.61 3.05
CA VAL A 186 -3.55 -10.91 2.96
C VAL A 186 -4.76 -10.79 2.06
N LEU A 187 -5.02 -11.82 1.26
CA LEU A 187 -6.24 -11.97 0.48
C LEU A 187 -7.07 -13.12 1.05
N GLU A 188 -8.34 -12.89 1.32
CA GLU A 188 -9.28 -13.92 1.79
C GLU A 188 -10.46 -14.07 0.82
N VAL A 189 -10.93 -15.30 0.66
CA VAL A 189 -12.19 -15.63 -0.02
C VAL A 189 -13.10 -16.31 0.98
N GLY A 190 -14.33 -15.82 1.10
CA GLY A 190 -15.35 -16.32 2.02
C GLY A 190 -16.58 -15.42 2.05
N ASP A 191 -17.63 -15.84 2.76
CA ASP A 191 -18.83 -15.02 2.96
C ASP A 191 -18.51 -13.72 3.71
N CYS A 192 -17.62 -13.78 4.70
CA CYS A 192 -16.99 -12.63 5.34
C CYS A 192 -15.54 -13.00 5.74
N PRO A 193 -14.68 -12.01 6.08
CA PRO A 193 -13.33 -12.27 6.55
C PRO A 193 -13.33 -13.10 7.84
N GLY A 194 -12.36 -14.01 7.98
CA GLY A 194 -12.27 -14.90 9.14
C GLY A 194 -12.11 -14.13 10.45
N VAL A 195 -11.41 -12.98 10.42
CA VAL A 195 -11.25 -12.10 11.58
C VAL A 195 -12.59 -11.50 12.04
N VAL A 196 -13.50 -11.14 11.13
CA VAL A 196 -14.82 -10.58 11.50
C VAL A 196 -15.60 -11.57 12.35
N ARG A 197 -15.64 -12.84 11.90
CA ARG A 197 -16.34 -13.90 12.63
C ARG A 197 -15.67 -14.21 13.97
N ARG A 198 -14.34 -14.18 14.01
CA ARG A 198 -13.56 -14.39 15.25
C ARG A 198 -13.84 -13.29 16.26
N GLU A 199 -13.86 -12.03 15.87
CA GLU A 199 -14.22 -10.89 16.74
C GLU A 199 -15.66 -11.00 17.26
N GLY A 200 -16.56 -11.55 16.46
CA GLY A 200 -17.91 -11.90 16.93
C GLY A 200 -17.92 -13.00 17.98
N GLN A 201 -17.02 -13.95 17.91
CA GLN A 201 -16.97 -15.11 18.83
C GLN A 201 -16.11 -14.84 20.07
N ASP A 202 -15.16 -13.91 19.96
CA ASP A 202 -14.25 -13.53 21.03
C ASP A 202 -14.96 -12.59 22.01
N GLY A 203 -15.50 -13.16 23.08
CA GLY A 203 -16.21 -12.38 24.07
C GLY A 203 -16.86 -13.21 25.16
N SER A 204 -17.23 -12.50 26.22
CA SER A 204 -17.92 -13.11 27.36
C SER A 204 -19.44 -13.19 27.14
N ALA A 205 -20.14 -13.89 28.03
CA ALA A 205 -21.60 -13.89 28.01
C ALA A 205 -22.12 -12.50 28.44
N LEU A 206 -23.32 -12.14 28.01
CA LEU A 206 -23.97 -10.92 28.49
C LEU A 206 -24.17 -11.00 30.03
N PRO A 207 -23.70 -10.00 30.80
CA PRO A 207 -23.96 -9.93 32.23
C PRO A 207 -25.34 -9.30 32.48
N LEU A 208 -26.00 -9.66 33.58
CA LEU A 208 -27.19 -8.91 34.00
C LEU A 208 -26.79 -7.53 34.53
N PRO A 209 -27.43 -6.43 34.07
CA PRO A 209 -27.16 -5.10 34.61
C PRO A 209 -27.52 -5.00 36.11
N PRO A 210 -26.81 -4.15 36.87
CA PRO A 210 -27.11 -3.92 38.29
C PRO A 210 -28.41 -3.12 38.49
N GLY A 211 -29.07 -3.32 39.64
CA GLY A 211 -30.01 -2.37 40.24
C GLY A 211 -31.27 -2.00 39.42
N ASP A 212 -31.61 -0.71 39.48
CA ASP A 212 -32.79 0.01 38.99
C ASP A 212 -32.79 0.31 37.48
N ALA A 213 -31.86 -0.26 36.72
CA ALA A 213 -31.74 -0.16 35.27
C ALA A 213 -32.86 -0.92 34.53
N GLY A 214 -34.12 -0.57 34.80
CA GLY A 214 -35.29 -1.37 34.47
C GLY A 214 -35.40 -1.75 33.00
N MET A 215 -35.24 -0.79 32.08
CA MET A 215 -35.35 -1.07 30.65
C MET A 215 -34.07 -1.69 30.08
N ALA A 216 -32.90 -1.19 30.50
CA ALA A 216 -31.62 -1.80 30.13
C ALA A 216 -31.56 -3.28 30.52
N ARG A 217 -32.01 -3.61 31.73
CA ARG A 217 -32.06 -4.98 32.23
C ARG A 217 -33.00 -5.86 31.41
N ALA A 218 -34.15 -5.34 30.99
CA ALA A 218 -35.07 -6.05 30.12
C ALA A 218 -34.40 -6.38 28.77
N VAL A 219 -33.78 -5.38 28.13
CA VAL A 219 -33.04 -5.56 26.87
C VAL A 219 -31.91 -6.58 27.02
N VAL A 220 -31.07 -6.44 28.04
CA VAL A 220 -29.95 -7.38 28.24
C VAL A 220 -30.41 -8.79 28.56
N SER A 221 -31.49 -8.93 29.33
CA SER A 221 -32.07 -10.26 29.62
C SER A 221 -32.60 -10.93 28.34
N GLU A 222 -33.23 -10.16 27.45
CA GLU A 222 -33.69 -10.65 26.16
C GLU A 222 -32.52 -11.11 25.28
N LEU A 223 -31.48 -10.28 25.16
CA LEU A 223 -30.28 -10.61 24.37
C LEU A 223 -29.53 -11.81 24.95
N ALA A 224 -29.44 -11.93 26.28
CA ALA A 224 -28.81 -13.06 26.96
C ALA A 224 -29.59 -14.35 26.69
N ALA A 225 -30.93 -14.30 26.78
CA ALA A 225 -31.77 -15.44 26.44
C ALA A 225 -31.63 -15.83 24.96
N ALA A 226 -31.48 -14.85 24.04
CA ALA A 226 -31.19 -15.13 22.64
C ALA A 226 -29.81 -15.79 22.47
N GLN A 227 -28.79 -15.31 23.19
CA GLN A 227 -27.44 -15.86 23.18
C GLN A 227 -27.41 -17.32 23.69
N GLU A 228 -28.21 -17.66 24.71
CA GLU A 228 -28.34 -19.04 25.21
C GLU A 228 -29.01 -19.98 24.21
N ARG A 229 -29.90 -19.46 23.36
CA ARG A 229 -30.54 -20.23 22.28
C ARG A 229 -29.64 -20.46 21.07
N LEU A 230 -28.52 -19.72 20.95
CA LEU A 230 -27.55 -19.93 19.87
C LEU A 230 -26.90 -21.31 20.05
N GLY A 231 -27.38 -22.27 19.29
CA GLY A 231 -26.75 -23.59 19.17
C GLY A 231 -25.50 -23.54 18.30
N ALA A 232 -24.81 -24.69 18.18
CA ALA A 232 -23.64 -24.84 17.30
C ALA A 232 -23.94 -24.56 15.81
N GLN A 233 -25.20 -24.46 15.40
CA GLN A 233 -25.65 -24.20 14.02
C GLN A 233 -26.06 -22.74 13.74
N ALA A 234 -25.70 -21.77 14.60
CA ALA A 234 -26.06 -20.36 14.40
C ALA A 234 -25.55 -19.72 13.07
N VAL A 235 -24.68 -20.40 12.31
CA VAL A 235 -24.15 -19.92 11.04
C VAL A 235 -25.26 -19.84 10.00
N GLY A 236 -25.47 -18.66 9.44
CA GLY A 236 -26.45 -18.43 8.37
C GLY A 236 -27.89 -18.16 8.83
N GLU A 237 -28.24 -18.37 10.10
CA GLU A 237 -29.58 -18.02 10.62
C GLU A 237 -29.75 -16.50 10.80
N ALA A 238 -30.99 -16.03 10.70
CA ALA A 238 -31.31 -14.63 10.94
C ALA A 238 -31.04 -14.27 12.41
N PRO A 239 -30.31 -13.17 12.70
CA PRO A 239 -30.00 -12.81 14.06
C PRO A 239 -31.26 -12.38 14.83
N HIS A 240 -31.27 -12.63 16.14
CA HIS A 240 -32.29 -12.06 17.03
C HIS A 240 -32.02 -10.56 17.17
N THR A 241 -32.99 -9.72 16.81
CA THR A 241 -32.81 -8.27 16.76
C THR A 241 -33.64 -7.55 17.82
N VAL A 242 -33.00 -6.69 18.60
CA VAL A 242 -33.64 -5.70 19.48
C VAL A 242 -33.44 -4.31 18.91
N VAL A 243 -34.54 -3.63 18.58
CA VAL A 243 -34.48 -2.26 18.04
C VAL A 243 -34.40 -1.25 19.17
N LEU A 244 -33.20 -0.76 19.50
CA LEU A 244 -32.96 0.19 20.59
C LEU A 244 -33.66 1.52 20.38
N SER A 245 -33.72 2.02 19.13
CA SER A 245 -34.41 3.28 18.80
C SER A 245 -35.91 3.27 19.09
N ARG A 246 -36.50 2.11 19.40
CA ARG A 246 -37.92 1.93 19.73
C ARG A 246 -38.14 1.61 21.21
N GLN A 247 -37.08 1.53 22.00
CA GLN A 247 -37.16 1.29 23.44
C GLN A 247 -37.22 2.62 24.20
N PRO A 248 -38.01 2.74 25.28
CA PRO A 248 -38.06 3.94 26.10
C PRO A 248 -36.86 3.98 27.07
N LEU A 249 -35.66 4.14 26.53
CA LEU A 249 -34.40 4.14 27.28
C LEU A 249 -34.10 5.53 27.84
N GLY A 250 -33.95 5.64 29.17
CA GLY A 250 -33.42 6.83 29.81
C GLY A 250 -31.88 6.90 29.72
N GLN A 251 -31.30 8.00 30.18
CA GLN A 251 -29.83 8.14 30.24
C GLN A 251 -29.17 7.06 31.12
N GLY A 252 -29.79 6.70 32.24
CA GLY A 252 -29.32 5.63 33.11
C GLY A 252 -29.34 4.26 32.43
N ASP A 253 -30.38 3.96 31.64
CA ASP A 253 -30.47 2.71 30.88
C ASP A 253 -29.39 2.64 29.78
N LEU A 254 -29.15 3.75 29.06
CA LEU A 254 -28.12 3.81 28.03
C LEU A 254 -26.72 3.58 28.61
N ALA A 255 -26.43 4.17 29.79
CA ALA A 255 -25.17 3.96 30.48
C ALA A 255 -25.01 2.50 30.94
N ALA A 256 -26.06 1.92 31.53
CA ALA A 256 -26.06 0.52 31.96
C ALA A 256 -25.93 -0.46 30.77
N LEU A 257 -26.54 -0.15 29.62
CA LEU A 257 -26.37 -0.92 28.38
C LEU A 257 -24.94 -0.84 27.85
N ALA A 258 -24.34 0.35 27.82
CA ALA A 258 -22.97 0.52 27.36
C ALA A 258 -21.98 -0.26 28.23
N GLU A 259 -22.16 -0.24 29.56
CA GLU A 259 -21.36 -1.03 30.50
C GLU A 259 -21.58 -2.54 30.31
N ALA A 260 -22.85 -2.97 30.16
CA ALA A 260 -23.19 -4.37 29.96
C ALA A 260 -22.67 -4.92 28.62
N LEU A 261 -22.68 -4.14 27.54
CA LEU A 261 -22.16 -4.56 26.24
C LEU A 261 -20.63 -4.51 26.19
N GLY A 262 -20.03 -3.46 26.75
CA GLY A 262 -18.61 -3.18 26.62
C GLY A 262 -18.19 -2.82 25.18
N PRO A 263 -17.01 -2.23 25.00
CA PRO A 263 -16.50 -1.87 23.69
C PRO A 263 -16.11 -3.12 22.89
N GLY A 264 -16.36 -3.11 21.59
CA GLY A 264 -15.77 -4.08 20.66
C GLY A 264 -14.57 -3.50 19.91
N ARG A 265 -13.81 -4.38 19.27
CA ARG A 265 -12.58 -4.05 18.53
C ARG A 265 -12.84 -3.83 17.03
N LEU A 266 -13.80 -4.56 16.48
CA LEU A 266 -14.19 -4.50 15.07
C LEU A 266 -15.21 -3.38 14.82
N THR A 267 -14.96 -2.60 13.77
CA THR A 267 -15.96 -1.77 13.09
C THR A 267 -15.97 -2.08 11.59
N LEU A 268 -17.13 -2.42 11.04
CA LEU A 268 -17.37 -2.50 9.59
C LEU A 268 -18.34 -1.40 9.16
N GLN A 269 -18.20 -0.95 7.92
CA GLN A 269 -19.06 0.02 7.27
C GLN A 269 -19.40 -0.51 5.89
N VAL A 270 -20.68 -0.49 5.56
CA VAL A 270 -21.16 -0.74 4.20
C VAL A 270 -21.60 0.56 3.57
N ARG A 271 -21.06 0.84 2.39
CA ARG A 271 -21.45 1.96 1.53
C ARG A 271 -22.56 1.46 0.61
N GLY A 272 -23.55 2.30 0.29
CA GLY A 272 -24.67 1.89 -0.54
C GLY A 272 -25.93 2.73 -0.32
N SER A 273 -27.05 2.22 -0.80
CA SER A 273 -28.36 2.88 -0.69
C SER A 273 -28.84 3.02 0.76
N LEU A 274 -28.39 2.14 1.64
CA LEU A 274 -28.61 2.22 3.09
C LEU A 274 -27.28 2.10 3.84
N PRO A 275 -26.52 3.21 3.98
CA PRO A 275 -25.25 3.20 4.70
C PRO A 275 -25.43 2.65 6.11
N SER A 276 -24.63 1.66 6.47
CA SER A 276 -24.74 0.99 7.76
C SER A 276 -23.38 0.74 8.38
N ARG A 277 -23.34 0.77 9.71
CA ARG A 277 -22.16 0.44 10.50
C ARG A 277 -22.47 -0.76 11.37
N LEU A 278 -21.52 -1.68 11.43
CA LEU A 278 -21.53 -2.80 12.36
C LEU A 278 -20.36 -2.63 13.33
N VAL A 279 -20.63 -2.77 14.61
CA VAL A 279 -19.62 -2.76 15.66
C VAL A 279 -19.76 -4.03 16.47
N SER A 280 -18.64 -4.70 16.72
CA SER A 280 -18.58 -5.77 17.72
C SER A 280 -18.81 -5.22 19.13
N THR A 281 -19.02 -6.09 20.11
CA THR A 281 -19.04 -5.73 21.54
C THR A 281 -18.07 -6.62 22.30
N ALA A 282 -17.90 -6.39 23.61
CA ALA A 282 -17.13 -7.31 24.45
C ALA A 282 -17.87 -8.65 24.73
N ARG A 283 -19.06 -8.83 24.15
CA ARG A 283 -19.93 -9.99 24.32
C ARG A 283 -20.01 -10.79 23.03
N ARG A 284 -19.76 -12.10 23.13
CA ARG A 284 -19.79 -12.98 21.98
C ARG A 284 -21.17 -12.98 21.32
N HIS A 285 -21.20 -13.01 20.01
CA HIS A 285 -22.38 -13.03 19.16
C HIS A 285 -23.28 -11.79 19.29
N VAL A 286 -22.86 -10.73 19.99
CA VAL A 286 -23.65 -9.51 20.15
C VAL A 286 -23.03 -8.40 19.33
N TRP A 287 -23.82 -7.89 18.39
CA TRP A 287 -23.44 -6.84 17.46
C TRP A 287 -24.28 -5.58 17.65
N GLN A 288 -23.65 -4.42 17.49
CA GLN A 288 -24.37 -3.15 17.35
C GLN A 288 -24.43 -2.81 15.86
N ARG A 289 -25.64 -2.64 15.34
CA ARG A 289 -25.85 -2.20 13.96
C ARG A 289 -26.57 -0.87 13.93
N GLU A 290 -26.00 0.05 13.17
CA GLU A 290 -26.50 1.42 13.02
C GLU A 290 -26.74 1.68 11.54
N HIS A 291 -27.94 2.15 11.21
CA HIS A 291 -28.28 2.60 9.87
C HIS A 291 -28.33 4.11 9.84
N TYR A 292 -27.80 4.66 8.76
CA TYR A 292 -27.70 6.09 8.57
C TYR A 292 -28.50 6.50 7.34
N HIS A 293 -29.09 7.68 7.42
CA HIS A 293 -29.52 8.39 6.22
C HIS A 293 -28.29 8.77 5.37
N LEU A 294 -28.50 9.07 4.09
CA LEU A 294 -27.42 9.56 3.21
C LEU A 294 -26.80 10.88 3.69
N ASP A 295 -27.51 11.66 4.52
CA ASP A 295 -27.01 12.88 5.16
C ASP A 295 -26.20 12.63 6.44
N GLY A 296 -25.99 11.36 6.82
CA GLY A 296 -25.18 10.94 7.96
C GLY A 296 -25.90 10.93 9.30
N ARG A 297 -27.21 11.21 9.36
CA ARG A 297 -27.98 11.11 10.61
C ARG A 297 -28.34 9.66 10.91
N LEU A 298 -28.20 9.25 12.18
CA LEU A 298 -28.64 7.94 12.66
C LEU A 298 -30.16 7.80 12.50
N PHE A 299 -30.58 6.77 11.78
CA PHE A 299 -31.97 6.45 11.51
C PHE A 299 -32.48 5.30 12.40
N LEU A 300 -31.65 4.26 12.56
CA LEU A 300 -32.02 3.04 13.26
C LEU A 300 -30.80 2.46 13.97
N HIS A 301 -30.95 2.16 15.25
CA HIS A 301 -29.94 1.46 16.06
C HIS A 301 -30.54 0.16 16.59
N THR A 302 -29.87 -0.95 16.30
CA THR A 302 -30.25 -2.31 16.65
C THR A 302 -29.13 -3.04 17.35
N LEU A 303 -29.47 -3.87 18.33
CA LEU A 303 -28.60 -4.91 18.87
C LEU A 303 -29.01 -6.25 18.26
N GLU A 304 -28.03 -7.02 17.82
CA GLU A 304 -28.25 -8.27 17.09
C GLU A 304 -27.48 -9.40 17.75
N VAL A 305 -28.17 -10.52 18.00
CA VAL A 305 -27.59 -11.72 18.61
C VAL A 305 -27.59 -12.84 17.59
N GLY A 306 -26.40 -13.27 17.17
CA GLY A 306 -26.24 -14.33 16.18
C GLY A 306 -24.88 -14.32 15.48
N ASP A 307 -24.87 -14.87 14.28
CA ASP A 307 -23.73 -14.80 13.37
C ASP A 307 -23.53 -13.37 12.83
N VAL A 308 -22.49 -13.16 12.01
CA VAL A 308 -22.26 -11.89 11.30
C VAL A 308 -23.54 -11.51 10.52
N PRO A 309 -24.08 -10.29 10.69
CA PRO A 309 -25.30 -9.89 10.02
C PRO A 309 -25.19 -9.97 8.51
N GLU A 310 -26.30 -10.38 7.88
CA GLU A 310 -26.42 -10.69 6.47
C GLU A 310 -25.94 -9.57 5.54
N ALA A 311 -26.18 -8.30 5.90
CA ALA A 311 -25.72 -7.14 5.13
C ALA A 311 -24.19 -6.99 5.03
N PHE A 312 -23.43 -7.76 5.81
CA PHE A 312 -21.97 -7.79 5.82
C PHE A 312 -21.39 -9.13 5.35
N ARG A 313 -22.23 -9.98 4.74
CA ARG A 313 -21.84 -11.25 4.15
C ARG A 313 -22.15 -11.25 2.67
N ALA A 314 -21.24 -11.81 1.87
CA ALA A 314 -21.53 -12.16 0.49
C ALA A 314 -22.37 -13.45 0.46
N TYR A 315 -23.42 -13.49 -0.35
CA TYR A 315 -24.21 -14.70 -0.52
C TYR A 315 -23.50 -15.71 -1.44
N PRO A 316 -23.82 -17.01 -1.37
CA PRO A 316 -23.26 -18.01 -2.28
C PRO A 316 -23.46 -17.67 -3.76
N GLU A 317 -24.63 -17.14 -4.14
CA GLU A 317 -24.93 -16.68 -5.50
C GLU A 317 -24.03 -15.51 -5.95
N ASP A 318 -23.79 -14.53 -5.06
CA ASP A 318 -22.92 -13.39 -5.37
C ASP A 318 -21.47 -13.83 -5.56
N ARG A 319 -21.02 -14.83 -4.79
CA ARG A 319 -19.67 -15.42 -4.93
C ARG A 319 -19.54 -16.23 -6.23
N ALA A 320 -20.59 -16.92 -6.64
CA ALA A 320 -20.62 -17.61 -7.93
C ALA A 320 -20.54 -16.61 -9.10
N ASP A 321 -21.30 -15.52 -9.04
CA ASP A 321 -21.26 -14.43 -10.03
C ASP A 321 -19.90 -13.70 -10.01
N ALA A 322 -19.30 -13.53 -8.83
CA ALA A 322 -17.96 -12.98 -8.67
C ALA A 322 -16.90 -13.82 -9.41
N ALA A 323 -17.02 -15.14 -9.42
CA ALA A 323 -16.10 -16.01 -10.16
C ALA A 323 -16.13 -15.74 -11.68
N GLN A 324 -17.34 -15.60 -12.25
CA GLN A 324 -17.53 -15.29 -13.67
C GLN A 324 -16.98 -13.90 -14.01
N ARG A 325 -17.24 -12.91 -13.16
CA ARG A 325 -16.74 -11.54 -13.33
C ARG A 325 -15.22 -11.47 -13.24
N LEU A 326 -14.61 -12.24 -12.34
CA LEU A 326 -13.16 -12.30 -12.19
C LEU A 326 -12.47 -12.78 -13.48
N GLU A 327 -13.01 -13.79 -14.16
CA GLU A 327 -12.47 -14.26 -15.45
C GLU A 327 -12.44 -13.13 -16.49
N THR A 328 -13.53 -12.36 -16.60
CA THR A 328 -13.60 -11.22 -17.51
C THR A 328 -12.58 -10.13 -17.15
N LEU A 329 -12.39 -9.85 -15.86
CA LEU A 329 -11.39 -8.88 -15.38
C LEU A 329 -9.96 -9.35 -15.66
N MET A 330 -9.68 -10.64 -15.47
CA MET A 330 -8.37 -11.24 -15.77
C MET A 330 -8.06 -11.15 -17.26
N ASP A 331 -9.03 -11.46 -18.12
CA ASP A 331 -8.86 -11.37 -19.57
C ASP A 331 -8.63 -9.94 -20.04
N ALA A 332 -9.31 -8.95 -19.46
CA ALA A 332 -9.12 -7.54 -19.81
C ALA A 332 -7.80 -6.94 -19.32
N ALA A 333 -7.33 -7.34 -18.13
CA ALA A 333 -6.20 -6.70 -17.47
C ALA A 333 -4.86 -7.43 -17.66
N LEU A 334 -4.88 -8.73 -17.98
CA LEU A 334 -3.69 -9.58 -18.02
C LEU A 334 -3.40 -10.20 -19.39
N SER A 335 -4.23 -9.93 -20.42
CA SER A 335 -4.01 -10.34 -21.81
C SER A 335 -2.73 -9.77 -22.41
#